data_AF-A0A924ZCT2-F1
#
_entry.id   AF-A0A924ZCT2-F1
#
_cell.length_a   1.000
_cell.length_b   1.000
_cell.length_c   1.000
_cell.angle_alpha   90.00
_cell.angle_beta   90.00
_cell.angle_gamma   90.00
#
_symmetry.space_group_name_H-M   'P 1'
#
loop_
_entity.id
_entity.type
_entity.pdbx_description
1 polymer ?
#
loop_
_entity_poly.entity_id
_entity_poly.type
_entity_poly.pdbx_seq_one_letter_code
_entity_poly.pdbx_strand_id
1 'polypeptide(L)' 'MNSSSTWLETAVVVPLLQSTPSGTLWFIGTTTVFGPPVDIALSALALETLFPADAASARAPRLLVADEAGQAGGQMGSE' A
#
# COMPACT_ATOMS: atom_id res chain seq x y z
N MET A 1 11.22 -32.93 -27.50
CA MET A 1 11.97 -31.88 -26.80
C MET A 1 11.02 -30.77 -26.40
N ASN A 2 10.59 -30.69 -25.14
CA ASN A 2 9.97 -29.49 -24.60
C ASN A 2 11.09 -28.60 -24.04
N SER A 3 11.42 -27.53 -24.74
CA SER A 3 12.31 -26.50 -24.20
C SER A 3 11.53 -25.73 -23.12
N SER A 4 11.56 -26.23 -21.89
CA SER A 4 11.12 -25.51 -20.70
C SER A 4 12.14 -24.42 -20.41
N SER A 5 12.04 -23.30 -21.14
CA SER A 5 12.74 -22.09 -20.77
C SER A 5 12.13 -21.60 -19.46
N THR A 6 12.73 -22.00 -18.34
CA THR A 6 12.53 -21.36 -17.05
C THR A 6 13.04 -19.94 -17.21
N TRP A 7 12.17 -19.03 -17.66
CA TRP A 7 12.40 -17.61 -17.52
C TRP A 7 12.68 -17.40 -16.04
N LEU A 8 13.92 -17.03 -15.73
CA LEU A 8 14.32 -16.72 -14.36
C LEU A 8 13.46 -15.54 -13.92
N GLU A 9 12.47 -15.86 -13.10
CA GLU A 9 11.41 -15.00 -12.57
C GLU A 9 12.04 -13.95 -11.64
N THR A 10 12.71 -12.98 -12.25
CA THR A 10 13.35 -11.89 -11.51
C THR A 10 12.27 -10.93 -11.06
N ALA A 11 11.84 -11.07 -9.82
CA ALA A 11 10.91 -10.13 -9.20
C ALA A 11 11.57 -8.75 -9.11
N VAL A 12 11.05 -7.79 -9.88
CA VAL A 12 11.44 -6.38 -9.79
C VAL A 12 10.51 -5.69 -8.81
N VAL A 13 11.09 -5.07 -7.79
CA VAL A 13 10.36 -4.24 -6.83
C VAL A 13 10.65 -2.78 -7.12
N VAL A 14 9.60 -2.00 -7.31
CA VAL A 14 9.70 -0.54 -7.39
C VAL A 14 9.35 0.03 -6.01
N PRO A 15 10.32 0.59 -5.28
CA PRO A 15 10.05 1.14 -3.96
C PRO A 15 9.24 2.43 -4.06
N LEU A 16 8.25 2.59 -3.17
CA LEU A 16 7.59 3.85 -2.91
C LEU A 16 8.26 4.52 -1.73
N LEU A 17 8.85 5.70 -1.96
CA LEU A 17 9.48 6.53 -0.93
C LEU A 17 8.65 7.79 -0.75
N GLN A 18 8.06 7.96 0.43
CA GLN A 18 7.21 9.11 0.75
C GLN A 18 7.91 10.00 1.77
N SER A 19 8.11 11.28 1.43
CA SER A 19 8.67 12.26 2.36
C SER A 19 7.57 12.81 3.26
N THR A 20 7.78 12.77 4.57
CA THR A 20 6.85 13.31 5.58
C THR A 20 7.60 14.21 6.57
N PRO A 21 6.91 15.07 7.34
CA PRO A 21 7.56 15.87 8.38
C PRO A 21 8.32 15.03 9.43
N SER A 22 7.92 13.78 9.64
CA SER A 22 8.54 12.85 10.60
C SER A 22 9.67 11.99 10.00
N GLY A 23 9.98 12.18 8.71
CA GLY A 23 11.00 11.42 7.97
C GLY A 23 10.45 10.71 6.73
N THR A 24 11.30 9.90 6.09
CA THR A 24 10.92 9.13 4.91
C THR A 24 10.24 7.83 5.31
N LEU A 25 9.07 7.57 4.74
CA LEU A 25 8.43 6.27 4.78
C LEU A 25 8.78 5.49 3.51
N TRP A 26 9.08 4.22 3.67
CA TRP A 26 9.51 3.34 2.59
C TRP A 26 8.59 2.12 2.50
N PHE A 27 7.99 1.92 1.33
CA PHE A 27 7.04 0.84 1.07
C PHE A 27 7.38 0.05 -0.18
N ILE A 28 6.96 -1.20 -0.19
CA ILE A 28 6.87 -2.08 -1.35
C ILE A 28 5.39 -2.12 -1.75
N GLY A 29 5.08 -1.65 -2.96
CA GLY A 29 3.73 -1.64 -3.50
C GLY A 29 3.44 -2.87 -4.35
N THR A 30 2.23 -3.42 -4.24
CA THR A 30 1.71 -4.41 -5.20
C THR A 30 0.29 -4.07 -5.60
N THR A 31 -0.02 -4.20 -6.89
CA THR A 31 -1.36 -3.93 -7.43
C THR A 31 -2.00 -5.25 -7.89
N THR A 32 -3.16 -5.58 -7.33
CA THR A 32 -3.98 -6.73 -7.75
C THR A 32 -5.19 -6.21 -8.51
N VAL A 33 -5.36 -6.61 -9.76
CA VAL A 33 -6.53 -6.22 -10.58
C VAL A 33 -7.50 -7.40 -10.65
N PHE A 34 -8.76 -7.17 -10.28
CA PHE A 34 -9.84 -8.15 -10.35
C PHE A 34 -10.59 -8.03 -11.67
N GLY A 35 -10.62 -9.13 -12.41
CA GLY A 35 -11.25 -9.24 -13.73
C GLY A 35 -10.27 -8.99 -14.88
N PRO A 36 -10.57 -9.53 -16.07
CA PRO A 36 -9.82 -9.18 -17.26
C PRO A 36 -10.03 -7.68 -17.58
N PRO A 37 -9.04 -6.98 -18.15
CA PRO A 37 -9.24 -5.66 -18.75
C PRO A 37 -10.13 -5.83 -19.99
N VAL A 38 -11.43 -6.04 -19.76
CA VAL A 38 -12.38 -6.46 -20.79
C VAL A 38 -12.83 -5.31 -21.67
N ASP A 39 -12.69 -4.07 -21.21
CA ASP A 39 -12.84 -2.88 -22.04
C ASP A 39 -12.29 -1.65 -21.31
N ILE A 40 -11.71 -0.71 -22.06
CA ILE A 40 -11.10 0.55 -21.58
C ILE A 40 -12.10 1.42 -20.79
N ALA A 41 -13.40 1.13 -20.92
CA ALA A 41 -14.52 1.86 -20.32
C ALA A 41 -15.11 1.23 -19.04
N LEU A 42 -14.73 0.00 -18.69
CA LEU A 42 -15.12 -0.63 -17.42
C LEU A 42 -13.98 -0.48 -16.43
N SER A 43 -14.24 0.21 -15.31
CA SER A 43 -13.24 0.33 -14.23
C SER A 43 -12.96 -1.04 -13.63
N ALA A 44 -11.82 -1.63 -13.98
CA ALA A 44 -11.34 -2.83 -13.30
C ALA A 44 -11.07 -2.47 -11.83
N LEU A 45 -11.57 -3.28 -10.91
CA LEU A 45 -11.30 -3.07 -9.49
C LEU A 45 -9.84 -3.42 -9.23
N ALA A 46 -9.03 -2.42 -8.89
CA ALA A 46 -7.65 -2.61 -8.49
C ALA A 46 -7.50 -2.40 -6.98
N LEU A 47 -6.84 -3.35 -6.32
CA LEU A 47 -6.36 -3.18 -4.96
C LEU A 47 -4.88 -2.87 -5.01
N GLU A 48 -4.49 -1.76 -4.40
CA GLU A 48 -3.09 -1.45 -4.14
C GLU A 48 -2.79 -1.73 -2.67
N THR A 49 -1.74 -2.51 -2.42
CA THR A 49 -1.29 -2.83 -1.07
C THR A 49 0.13 -2.34 -0.87
N LEU A 50 0.33 -1.57 0.20
CA LEU A 50 1.63 -0.99 0.58
C LEU A 50 2.18 -1.74 1.79
N PHE A 51 3.25 -2.50 1.58
CA PHE A 51 3.96 -3.23 2.64
C PHE A 51 5.13 -2.39 3.15
N PRO A 52 5.29 -2.20 4.47
CA PRO A 52 6.42 -1.45 5.00
C PRO A 52 7.73 -2.17 4.68
N ALA A 53 8.68 -1.44 4.12
CA ALA A 53 10.00 -1.97 3.78
C ALA A 53 10.97 -2.00 4.97
N ASP A 54 10.64 -1.29 6.05
CA ASP A 54 11.42 -1.22 7.28
C ASP A 54 10.53 -1.09 8.55
N ALA A 55 11.16 -1.26 9.71
CA ALA A 55 10.47 -1.26 11.00
C ALA A 55 9.91 0.10 11.42
N ALA A 56 10.50 1.21 10.97
CA ALA A 56 10.01 2.56 11.25
C ALA A 56 8.75 2.84 10.43
N SER A 57 8.79 2.52 9.13
CA SER A 57 7.67 2.61 8.20
C SER A 57 6.49 1.74 8.63
N ALA A 58 6.73 0.58 9.25
CA ALA A 58 5.67 -0.26 9.80
C ALA A 58 4.90 0.36 10.98
N ARG A 59 5.51 1.30 11.71
CA ARG A 59 4.88 1.94 12.89
C ARG A 59 4.00 3.12 12.49
N ALA A 60 4.29 3.79 11.38
CA ALA A 60 3.59 5.00 10.94
C ALA A 60 2.06 4.81 10.76
N PRO A 61 1.55 3.74 10.10
CA PRO A 61 0.11 3.53 9.97
C PRO A 61 -0.62 3.36 11.31
N ARG A 62 0.04 2.78 12.32
CA ARG A 62 -0.56 2.56 13.64
C ARG A 62 -0.73 3.86 14.43
N LEU A 63 0.16 4.83 14.21
CA LEU A 63 0.07 6.15 14.85
C LEU A 63 -1.09 6.97 14.28
N LEU A 64 -1.33 6.89 12.96
CA LEU A 64 -2.45 7.57 12.30
C LEU A 64 -3.83 7.07 12.80
N VAL A 65 -3.98 5.75 12.92
CA VAL A 65 -5.24 5.14 13.42
C VAL A 65 -5.50 5.47 14.89
N ALA A 66 -4.45 5.63 15.70
CA ALA A 66 -4.59 5.99 17.11
C ALA A 66 -4.98 7.47 17.32
N ASP A 67 -4.54 8.38 16.45
CA ASP A 67 -4.84 9.82 16.54
C ASP A 67 -6.35 10.10 16.30
N GLU A 68 -6.95 9.44 15.30
CA GLU A 68 -8.38 9.55 14.99
C GLU A 68 -9.28 9.08 16.17
N ALA A 69 -8.88 8.02 16.87
CA ALA A 69 -9.62 7.51 18.03
C ALA A 69 -9.59 8.48 19.23
N GLY A 70 -8.54 9.32 19.34
CA GLY A 70 -8.44 10.36 20.36
C GLY A 70 -9.27 11.60 20.05
N GLN A 71 -9.51 11.90 18.78
CA GLN A 71 -10.26 13.09 18.34
C GLN A 71 -11.78 12.88 18.41
N ALA A 72 -12.29 11.67 18.19
CA ALA A 72 -13.73 11.36 18.28
C ALA A 72 -14.31 11.46 19.72
N GLY A 73 -13.46 11.33 20.75
CA GLY A 73 -13.86 11.43 22.16
C GLY A 73 -13.90 12.86 22.73
N GLY A 74 -13.35 13.84 22.02
CA GLY A 74 -13.21 15.23 22.50
C GLY A 74 -14.37 16.16 22.17
N GLN A 75 -15.27 15.77 21.26
CA GLN A 75 -16.32 16.67 20.72
C GLN A 75 -17.72 16.43 21.30
N MET A 76 -17.87 15.59 22.33
CA MET A 76 -19.16 15.24 22.94
C MET A 76 -19.27 15.73 24.38
N GLY A 77 -19.01 17.02 24.59
CA GLY A 77 -19.01 17.59 25.93
C GLY A 77 -18.93 19.11 25.96
N SER A 78 -19.76 19.82 25.19
CA SER A 78 -19.99 21.25 25.42
C SER A 78 -21.25 21.76 24.70
N GLU A 79 -22.44 21.34 25.13
CA GLU A 79 -23.68 22.13 24.99
C GLU A 79 -24.57 21.92 26.22
#